data_AF-A0A2D4WL81-F1
#
_entry.id   AF-A0A2D4WL81-F1
#
_cell.length_a   1.000
_cell.length_b   1.000
_cell.length_c   1.000
_cell.angle_alpha   90.00
_cell.angle_beta   90.00
_cell.angle_gamma   90.00
#
_symmetry.space_group_name_H-M   'P 1'
#
loop_
_entity.id
_entity.type
_entity.pdbx_description
1 polymer ?
#
loop_
_entity_poly.entity_id
_entity_poly.type
_entity_poly.pdbx_seq_one_letter_code
_entity_poly.pdbx_strand_id
1 'polypeptide(L)'
;KKQYLIPYFIAAQPGTTDEDMMHLALWLKQHRFRADQVQTFYPSPMATATAMYHTGMNPLQRVKRSSPSLGTVKKLSQRRLHKAFLRYHDPDNWPLLRKALKQMGRRDLIGNGTKHLVPSRQPPKRHRVVKPGSGNFRTQHTGEHRGKGRRR
;
A
#
# COMPACT_ATOMS: atom_id res chain seq x y z
N LYS A 1 -5.36 -3.66 31.99
CA LYS A 1 -5.71 -3.52 30.55
C LYS A 1 -4.39 -3.54 29.77
N LYS A 2 -4.16 -4.48 28.84
CA LYS A 2 -2.92 -4.49 28.04
C LYS A 2 -3.10 -3.51 26.88
N GLN A 3 -2.29 -2.44 26.85
CA GLN A 3 -2.26 -1.47 25.76
C GLN A 3 -1.16 -1.88 24.79
N TYR A 4 -1.46 -1.80 23.49
CA TYR A 4 -0.49 -2.07 22.43
C TYR A 4 -0.43 -0.83 21.53
N LEU A 5 0.77 -0.39 21.19
CA LEU A 5 0.96 0.65 20.18
C LEU A 5 0.72 0.01 18.81
N ILE A 6 -0.36 0.39 18.14
CA ILE A 6 -0.59 0.05 16.73
C ILE A 6 -0.18 1.26 15.91
N PRO A 7 0.89 1.13 15.12
CA PRO A 7 1.43 2.27 14.40
C PRO A 7 0.78 2.44 13.03
N TYR A 8 0.51 3.68 12.66
CA TYR A 8 -0.14 4.07 11.41
C TYR A 8 0.82 4.88 10.54
N PHE A 9 1.02 4.46 9.29
CA PHE A 9 1.92 5.13 8.36
C PHE A 9 1.16 5.79 7.21
N ILE A 10 1.67 6.94 6.77
CA ILE A 10 1.21 7.63 5.57
C ILE A 10 2.28 7.48 4.48
N ALA A 11 1.88 6.88 3.36
CA ALA A 11 2.69 6.74 2.16
C ALA A 11 2.45 7.91 1.19
N ALA A 12 3.36 8.15 0.25
CA ALA A 12 3.18 9.11 -0.85
C ALA A 12 2.96 10.57 -0.42
N GLN A 13 3.63 10.98 0.67
CA GLN A 13 3.65 12.37 1.11
C GLN A 13 4.28 13.26 0.02
N PRO A 14 3.83 14.51 -0.16
CA PRO A 14 4.47 15.46 -1.08
C PRO A 14 5.94 15.68 -0.74
N GLY A 15 6.80 15.69 -1.76
CA GLY A 15 8.25 15.75 -1.61
C GLY A 15 8.93 14.39 -1.40
N THR A 16 8.17 13.29 -1.26
CA THR A 16 8.74 11.94 -1.15
C THR A 16 9.01 11.31 -2.51
N THR A 17 10.23 10.80 -2.68
CA THR A 17 10.67 10.00 -3.84
C THR A 17 10.47 8.49 -3.64
N ASP A 18 10.68 7.71 -4.70
CA ASP A 18 10.63 6.25 -4.61
C ASP A 18 11.81 5.71 -3.77
N GLU A 19 12.97 6.37 -3.85
CA GLU A 19 14.18 6.12 -3.06
C GLU A 19 13.95 6.35 -1.57
N ASP A 20 13.26 7.43 -1.18
CA ASP A 20 12.93 7.71 0.22
C ASP A 20 12.05 6.61 0.83
N MET A 21 11.06 6.14 0.07
CA MET A 21 10.17 5.05 0.51
C MET A 21 10.93 3.73 0.62
N MET A 22 11.87 3.46 -0.28
CA MET A 22 12.76 2.31 -0.20
C MET A 22 13.65 2.38 1.05
N HIS A 23 14.27 3.53 1.34
CA HIS A 23 15.09 3.72 2.54
C HIS A 23 14.27 3.56 3.83
N LEU A 24 13.04 4.11 3.86
CA LEU A 24 12.14 3.93 5.00
C LEU A 24 11.78 2.44 5.18
N ALA A 25 11.51 1.71 4.09
CA ALA A 25 11.22 0.28 4.16
C ALA A 25 12.41 -0.53 4.72
N LEU A 26 13.64 -0.18 4.34
CA LEU A 26 14.85 -0.78 4.92
C LEU A 26 14.98 -0.47 6.41
N TRP A 27 14.74 0.78 6.80
CA TRP A 27 14.76 1.18 8.20
C TRP A 27 13.74 0.39 9.03
N LEU A 28 12.48 0.27 8.54
CA LEU A 28 11.44 -0.53 9.18
C LEU A 28 11.88 -2.00 9.34
N LYS A 29 12.47 -2.58 8.29
CA LYS A 29 12.96 -3.96 8.32
C LYS A 29 14.08 -4.17 9.35
N GLN A 30 15.04 -3.25 9.41
CA GLN A 30 16.14 -3.30 10.38
C GLN A 30 15.63 -3.23 11.82
N HIS A 31 14.59 -2.42 12.07
CA HIS A 31 13.95 -2.27 13.39
C HIS A 31 12.86 -3.32 13.66
N ARG A 32 12.80 -4.38 12.84
CA ARG A 32 11.84 -5.51 12.96
C ARG A 32 10.38 -5.06 13.00
N PHE A 33 10.08 -3.99 12.27
CA PHE A 33 8.81 -3.35 12.30
C PHE A 33 8.00 -3.66 11.04
N ARG A 34 6.74 -4.08 11.22
CA ARG A 34 5.83 -4.45 10.14
C ARG A 34 4.58 -3.59 10.21
N ALA A 35 4.45 -2.64 9.30
CA ALA A 35 3.30 -1.74 9.25
C ALA A 35 2.13 -2.41 8.53
N ASP A 36 1.08 -2.78 9.25
CA ASP A 36 -0.15 -3.28 8.61
C ASP A 36 -1.08 -2.14 8.21
N GLN A 37 -1.12 -1.06 9.01
CA GLN A 37 -1.92 0.12 8.73
C GLN A 37 -1.11 1.15 7.93
N VAL A 38 -1.29 1.11 6.62
CA VAL A 38 -0.69 2.08 5.70
C VAL A 38 -1.77 2.73 4.84
N GLN A 39 -1.83 4.05 4.92
CA GLN A 39 -2.72 4.87 4.10
C GLN A 39 -1.90 5.71 3.12
N THR A 40 -2.40 5.84 1.91
CA THR A 40 -1.82 6.78 0.95
C THR A 40 -2.28 8.19 1.33
N PHE A 41 -1.36 9.16 1.29
CA PHE A 41 -1.65 10.56 1.52
C PHE A 41 -2.87 11.01 0.74
N TYR A 42 -3.79 11.66 1.45
CA TYR A 42 -4.98 12.28 0.91
C TYR A 42 -4.92 13.76 1.26
N PRO A 43 -5.06 14.68 0.29
CA PRO A 43 -4.98 16.11 0.54
C PRO A 43 -6.18 16.56 1.38
N SER A 44 -5.98 16.73 2.69
CA SER A 44 -6.98 17.31 3.59
C SER A 44 -6.89 18.84 3.58
N PRO A 45 -8.01 19.58 3.64
CA PRO A 45 -7.99 21.03 3.83
C PRO A 45 -7.15 21.43 5.05
N MET A 46 -6.63 22.66 5.05
CA MET A 46 -5.86 23.26 6.15
C MET A 46 -4.54 22.54 6.51
N ALA A 47 -4.07 21.59 5.70
CA ALA A 47 -2.77 20.94 5.89
C ALA A 47 -1.69 21.53 4.97
N THR A 48 -0.51 21.80 5.53
CA THR A 48 0.67 22.26 4.77
C THR A 48 1.05 21.30 3.64
N ALA A 49 0.95 19.99 3.89
CA ALA A 49 1.19 18.97 2.88
C ALA A 49 0.20 19.09 1.70
N THR A 50 -1.05 19.49 1.93
CA THR A 50 -2.02 19.71 0.87
C THR A 50 -1.63 20.90 -0.01
N ALA A 51 -1.15 21.99 0.60
CA ALA A 51 -0.57 23.10 -0.16
C ALA A 51 0.61 22.61 -1.01
N MET A 52 1.53 21.80 -0.46
CA MET A 52 2.63 21.18 -1.21
C MET A 52 2.14 20.29 -2.36
N TYR A 53 1.10 19.49 -2.12
CA TYR A 53 0.52 18.57 -3.10
C TYR A 53 -0.06 19.27 -4.32
N HIS A 54 -0.75 20.40 -4.10
CA HIS A 54 -1.38 21.17 -5.18
C HIS A 54 -0.41 22.12 -5.87
N THR A 55 0.41 22.84 -5.11
CA THR A 55 1.32 23.87 -5.65
C THR A 55 2.64 23.30 -6.15
N GLY A 56 3.06 22.13 -5.67
CA GLY A 56 4.41 21.61 -5.92
C GLY A 56 5.50 22.46 -5.28
N MET A 57 5.19 23.33 -4.31
CA MET A 57 6.15 24.20 -3.65
C MET A 57 6.21 23.89 -2.16
N ASN A 58 7.35 24.18 -1.52
CA ASN A 58 7.49 24.08 -0.07
C ASN A 58 7.04 25.39 0.59
N PRO A 59 5.84 25.48 1.20
CA PRO A 59 5.35 26.71 1.82
C PRO A 59 6.06 27.06 3.13
N LEU A 60 6.87 26.14 3.69
CA LEU A 60 7.69 26.40 4.88
C LEU A 60 8.94 27.21 4.55
N GLN A 61 9.24 27.39 3.27
CA GLN A 61 10.35 28.20 2.78
C GLN A 61 9.82 29.38 1.97
N ARG A 62 10.62 30.44 1.85
CA ARG A 62 10.25 31.60 1.02
C ARG A 62 10.12 31.16 -0.45
N VAL A 63 8.89 31.20 -0.96
CA VAL A 63 8.59 30.87 -2.36
C VAL A 63 8.98 32.03 -3.27
N LYS A 64 9.89 31.76 -4.21
CA LYS A 64 10.33 32.67 -5.27
C LYS A 64 10.09 32.00 -6.62
N ARG A 65 10.17 32.76 -7.71
CA ARG A 65 10.09 32.19 -9.08
C ARG A 65 11.16 31.14 -9.37
N SER A 66 12.32 31.24 -8.73
CA SER A 66 13.43 30.29 -8.87
C SER A 66 13.39 29.14 -7.85
N SER A 67 12.36 29.06 -7.00
CA SER A 67 12.27 27.99 -6.01
C SER A 67 12.13 26.62 -6.69
N PRO A 68 12.80 25.58 -6.18
CA PRO A 68 12.71 24.24 -6.74
C PRO A 68 11.30 23.68 -6.55
N SER A 69 10.78 23.03 -7.59
CA SER A 69 9.52 22.30 -7.50
C SER A 69 9.71 20.99 -6.76
N LEU A 70 8.79 20.67 -5.87
CA LEU A 70 8.65 19.39 -5.20
C LEU A 70 7.95 18.37 -6.10
N GLY A 71 8.44 17.13 -6.06
CA GLY A 71 7.74 15.99 -6.63
C GLY A 71 6.46 15.68 -5.84
N THR A 72 5.37 15.36 -6.54
CA THR A 72 4.10 14.96 -5.92
C THR A 72 3.58 13.67 -6.52
N VAL A 73 3.13 12.76 -5.66
CA VAL A 73 2.73 11.41 -6.05
C VAL A 73 1.23 11.39 -6.39
N LYS A 74 0.91 11.70 -7.64
CA LYS A 74 -0.48 11.75 -8.15
C LYS A 74 -0.93 10.45 -8.82
N LYS A 75 -0.01 9.72 -9.45
CA LYS A 75 -0.32 8.49 -10.20
C LYS A 75 -0.65 7.33 -9.25
N LEU A 76 -1.72 6.59 -9.56
CA LEU A 76 -2.16 5.43 -8.79
C LEU A 76 -1.08 4.34 -8.69
N SER A 77 -0.32 4.10 -9.76
CA SER A 77 0.79 3.14 -9.78
C SER A 77 1.87 3.48 -8.77
N GLN A 78 2.28 4.75 -8.71
CA GLN A 78 3.30 5.23 -7.78
C GLN A 78 2.79 5.23 -6.33
N ARG A 79 1.51 5.60 -6.10
CA ARG A 79 0.87 5.47 -4.78
C ARG A 79 0.87 4.02 -4.27
N ARG A 80 0.57 3.07 -5.16
CA ARG A 80 0.62 1.63 -4.87
C ARG A 80 2.04 1.18 -4.57
N LEU A 81 3.03 1.67 -5.32
CA LEU A 81 4.45 1.37 -5.07
C LEU A 81 4.90 1.89 -3.69
N HIS A 82 4.62 3.15 -3.36
CA HIS A 82 4.96 3.74 -2.06
C HIS A 82 4.32 2.98 -0.90
N LYS A 83 3.04 2.62 -1.04
CA LYS A 83 2.34 1.78 -0.06
C LYS A 83 2.96 0.38 0.06
N ALA A 84 3.36 -0.21 -1.06
CA ALA A 84 4.02 -1.51 -1.10
C ALA A 84 5.37 -1.50 -0.36
N PHE A 85 6.15 -0.42 -0.46
CA PHE A 85 7.40 -0.29 0.29
C PHE A 85 7.18 -0.36 1.81
N LEU A 86 6.17 0.35 2.32
CA LEU A 86 5.88 0.32 3.76
C LEU A 86 5.29 -1.02 4.23
N ARG A 87 4.66 -1.77 3.32
CA ARG A 87 4.16 -3.13 3.54
C ARG A 87 5.08 -4.18 2.89
N TYR A 88 6.40 -4.02 3.04
CA TYR A 88 7.39 -4.89 2.39
C TYR A 88 7.26 -6.38 2.76
N HIS A 89 6.69 -6.69 3.93
CA HIS A 89 6.49 -8.05 4.42
C HIS A 89 5.35 -8.79 3.70
N ASP A 90 4.44 -8.07 3.05
CA ASP A 90 3.28 -8.63 2.36
C ASP A 90 3.71 -9.27 1.02
N PRO A 91 3.54 -10.61 0.84
CA PRO A 91 3.94 -11.29 -0.37
C PRO A 91 3.31 -10.74 -1.64
N ASP A 92 2.08 -10.21 -1.57
CA ASP A 92 1.38 -9.70 -2.75
C ASP A 92 2.09 -8.48 -3.35
N ASN A 93 2.89 -7.76 -2.55
CA ASN A 93 3.67 -6.61 -2.99
C ASN A 93 5.01 -6.99 -3.63
N TRP A 94 5.55 -8.19 -3.39
CA TRP A 94 6.91 -8.55 -3.80
C TRP A 94 7.17 -8.48 -5.31
N PRO A 95 6.25 -8.87 -6.21
CA PRO A 95 6.48 -8.71 -7.65
C PRO A 95 6.66 -7.24 -8.05
N LEU A 96 5.85 -6.35 -7.49
CA LEU A 96 5.94 -4.90 -7.73
C LEU A 96 7.25 -4.33 -7.20
N LEU A 97 7.60 -4.68 -5.96
CA LEU A 97 8.83 -4.23 -5.31
C LEU A 97 10.08 -4.72 -6.05
N ARG A 98 10.14 -5.98 -6.47
CA ARG A 98 11.26 -6.50 -7.27
C ARG A 98 11.40 -5.75 -8.60
N LYS A 99 10.30 -5.41 -9.26
CA LYS A 99 10.33 -4.62 -10.50
C LYS A 99 10.89 -3.22 -10.24
N ALA A 100 10.38 -2.52 -9.22
CA ALA A 100 10.84 -1.19 -8.86
C ALA A 100 12.33 -1.19 -8.46
N LEU A 101 12.75 -2.11 -7.57
CA LEU A 101 14.15 -2.24 -7.16
C LEU A 101 15.09 -2.50 -8.34
N LYS A 102 14.67 -3.31 -9.33
CA LYS A 102 15.44 -3.51 -10.56
C LYS A 102 15.57 -2.23 -11.39
N GLN A 103 14.50 -1.44 -11.49
CA GLN A 103 14.49 -0.17 -12.22
C GLN A 103 15.35 0.89 -11.52
N MET A 104 15.39 0.88 -10.19
CA MET A 104 16.23 1.76 -9.36
C MET A 104 17.70 1.29 -9.28
N GLY A 105 18.08 0.20 -9.96
CA GLY A 105 19.43 -0.36 -9.88
C GLY A 105 19.76 -1.09 -8.56
N ARG A 106 18.79 -1.23 -7.65
CA ARG A 106 18.94 -1.83 -6.31
C ARG A 106 18.66 -3.33 -6.26
N ARG A 107 19.26 -4.08 -7.19
CA ARG A 107 19.14 -5.55 -7.24
C ARG A 107 19.75 -6.22 -6.00
N ASP A 108 20.69 -5.55 -5.35
CA ASP A 108 21.31 -5.95 -4.07
C ASP A 108 20.30 -6.12 -2.93
N LEU A 109 19.12 -5.48 -3.03
CA LEU A 109 18.06 -5.59 -2.03
C LEU A 109 17.09 -6.76 -2.29
N ILE A 110 17.35 -7.59 -3.30
CA ILE A 110 16.52 -8.75 -3.63
C ILE A 110 17.24 -10.04 -3.22
N GLY A 111 16.69 -10.77 -2.25
CA GLY A 111 17.29 -11.99 -1.73
C GLY A 111 16.67 -12.45 -0.42
N ASN A 112 17.07 -13.63 0.05
CA ASN A 112 16.46 -14.27 1.23
C ASN A 112 17.20 -13.94 2.55
N GLY A 113 18.37 -13.29 2.47
CA GLY A 113 19.15 -12.88 3.65
C GLY A 113 18.57 -11.66 4.36
N THR A 114 19.02 -11.41 5.60
CA THR A 114 18.56 -10.32 6.48
C THR A 114 18.71 -8.92 5.88
N LYS A 115 19.77 -8.69 5.10
CA LYS A 115 20.09 -7.41 4.44
C LYS A 115 19.21 -7.05 3.24
N HIS A 116 18.53 -8.03 2.64
CA HIS A 116 17.67 -7.79 1.48
C HIS A 116 16.33 -7.21 1.94
N LEU A 117 15.61 -6.47 1.10
CA LEU A 117 14.28 -5.97 1.43
C LEU A 117 13.20 -7.04 1.17
N VAL A 118 13.21 -7.64 -0.02
CA VAL A 118 12.23 -8.64 -0.48
C VAL A 118 12.91 -9.92 -0.99
N PRO A 119 12.27 -11.10 -0.85
CA PRO A 119 12.82 -12.35 -1.36
C PRO A 119 12.76 -12.44 -2.88
N SER A 120 13.65 -13.26 -3.44
CA SER A 120 13.78 -13.44 -4.89
C SER A 120 12.60 -14.19 -5.51
N ARG A 121 11.93 -15.05 -4.74
CA ARG A 121 10.83 -15.92 -5.20
C ARG A 121 9.54 -15.59 -4.46
N GLN A 122 8.41 -15.84 -5.14
CA GLN A 122 7.09 -15.79 -4.54
C GLN A 122 6.88 -17.03 -3.68
N PRO A 123 6.21 -16.94 -2.51
CA PRO A 123 5.84 -18.13 -1.79
C PRO A 123 4.72 -18.84 -2.58
N PRO A 124 4.57 -20.16 -2.46
CA PRO A 124 3.44 -20.85 -3.06
C PRO A 124 2.14 -20.22 -2.54
N LYS A 125 1.23 -19.88 -3.46
CA LYS A 125 -0.10 -19.38 -3.07
C LYS A 125 -0.76 -20.48 -2.26
N ARG A 126 -0.90 -20.29 -0.94
CA ARG A 126 -1.72 -21.18 -0.13
C ARG A 126 -3.16 -20.96 -0.58
N HIS A 127 -3.70 -21.88 -1.35
CA HIS A 127 -5.14 -21.96 -1.55
C HIS A 127 -5.78 -22.03 -0.17
N ARG A 128 -6.79 -21.19 0.08
CA ARG A 128 -7.60 -21.31 1.28
C ARG A 128 -8.15 -22.73 1.27
N VAL A 129 -7.69 -23.58 2.19
CA VAL A 129 -8.26 -24.91 2.39
C VAL A 129 -9.68 -24.68 2.86
N VAL A 130 -10.62 -24.70 1.92
CA VAL A 130 -12.04 -24.79 2.25
C VAL A 130 -12.21 -26.21 2.76
N LYS A 131 -12.43 -26.36 4.07
CA LYS A 131 -12.81 -27.67 4.62
C LYS A 131 -14.06 -28.12 3.87
N PRO A 132 -14.07 -29.30 3.21
CA PRO A 132 -15.28 -29.83 2.60
C PRO A 132 -16.27 -30.09 3.74
N GLY A 133 -17.21 -29.16 3.94
CA GLY A 133 -18.20 -29.25 5.02
C GLY A 133 -18.74 -27.93 5.59
N SER A 134 -18.16 -26.75 5.31
CA SER A 134 -18.74 -25.50 5.85
C SER A 134 -19.75 -24.86 4.89
N GLY A 135 -21.01 -25.28 5.01
CA GLY A 135 -22.19 -24.50 4.66
C GLY A 135 -22.57 -24.49 3.18
N ASN A 136 -23.75 -25.04 2.87
CA ASN A 136 -24.43 -24.80 1.60
C ASN A 136 -24.55 -23.29 1.37
N PHE A 137 -24.00 -22.81 0.26
CA PHE A 137 -24.21 -21.46 -0.21
C PHE A 137 -25.68 -21.32 -0.61
N ARG A 138 -26.54 -20.95 0.35
CA ARG A 138 -27.94 -20.63 0.09
C ARG A 138 -27.99 -19.24 -0.52
N THR A 139 -28.05 -19.16 -1.85
CA THR A 139 -28.54 -17.96 -2.52
C THR A 139 -29.97 -17.73 -2.06
N GLN A 140 -30.20 -16.68 -1.26
CA GLN A 140 -31.55 -16.18 -1.04
C GLN A 140 -32.01 -15.51 -2.34
N HIS A 141 -32.60 -16.30 -3.24
CA HIS A 141 -33.53 -15.73 -4.19
C HIS A 141 -34.90 -15.68 -3.50
N THR A 142 -35.25 -14.46 -3.09
CA THR A 142 -36.58 -14.04 -2.67
C THR A 142 -37.59 -14.49 -3.72
N GLY A 143 -38.57 -15.29 -3.31
CA GLY A 143 -39.57 -15.82 -4.23
C GLY A 143 -40.62 -14.79 -4.61
N GLU A 144 -41.15 -14.89 -5.82
CA GLU A 144 -42.56 -14.60 -6.10
C GLU A 144 -42.95 -15.19 -7.47
N HIS A 145 -43.65 -16.32 -7.45
CA HIS A 145 -44.71 -16.64 -8.41
C HIS A 145 -45.56 -17.78 -7.84
N ARG A 146 -46.51 -17.42 -6.96
CA ARG A 146 -47.68 -18.25 -6.66
C ARG A 146 -48.85 -17.72 -7.49
N GLY A 147 -48.91 -18.15 -8.76
CA GLY A 147 -50.13 -18.07 -9.55
C GLY A 147 -50.94 -19.34 -9.36
N LYS A 148 -51.85 -19.38 -8.37
CA LYS A 148 -52.97 -20.34 -8.35
C LYS A 148 -54.24 -19.59 -8.75
N GLY A 149 -54.61 -19.67 -10.03
CA GLY A 149 -55.98 -19.44 -10.50
C GLY A 149 -56.60 -20.79 -10.86
N ARG A 150 -57.67 -21.18 -10.17
CA ARG A 150 -58.34 -22.48 -10.32
C ARG A 150 -59.67 -22.28 -11.07
N ARG A 151 -59.91 -23.13 -12.08
CA ARG A 151 -61.21 -23.58 -12.63
C ARG A 151 -62.17 -22.52 -13.21
N ARG A 152 -62.50 -22.65 -14.50
CA ARG A 152 -63.54 -23.56 -15.02
C ARG A 152 -63.21 -23.91 -16.47
#